data_AF-A0A7X3HP27-F1
#
_entry.id   AF-A0A7X3HP27-F1
#
_cell.length_a   1.000
_cell.length_b   1.000
_cell.length_c   1.000
_cell.angle_alpha   90.00
_cell.angle_beta   90.00
_cell.angle_gamma   90.00
#
_symmetry.space_group_name_H-M   'P 1'
#
loop_
_entity.id
_entity.type
_entity.pdbx_description
1 polymer ?
#
loop_
_entity_poly.entity_id
_entity_poly.type
_entity_poly.pdbx_seq_one_letter_code
_entity_poly.pdbx_strand_id
1 'polypeptide(L)'
;MIPVRFFLFPLLLAPALVCAEPDLVQCDRVHQASLRTASEADLLEMRCRARRISYEAPRLKGVTQKFKDDLVFACLDQADAIEHQLRVMFGYTREALARRKCDE
;
A
#
# COMPACT_ATOMS: atom_id res chain seq x y z
N MET A 1 15.83 59.90 -9.52
CA MET A 1 16.68 58.72 -9.21
C MET A 1 16.88 58.68 -7.70
N ILE A 2 16.20 57.77 -7.01
CA ILE A 2 16.31 57.52 -5.56
C ILE A 2 16.42 55.99 -5.43
N PRO A 3 17.53 55.43 -4.91
CA PRO A 3 17.64 53.98 -4.75
C PRO A 3 17.16 53.59 -3.35
N VAL A 4 15.95 53.05 -3.22
CA VAL A 4 15.51 52.43 -1.97
C VAL A 4 15.70 50.93 -2.08
N ARG A 5 16.79 50.51 -1.45
CA ARG A 5 17.28 49.15 -1.27
C ARG A 5 16.50 48.49 -0.11
N PHE A 6 16.30 47.18 -0.22
CA PHE A 6 15.90 46.25 0.85
C PHE A 6 14.51 46.39 1.49
N PHE A 7 13.63 45.46 1.13
CA PHE A 7 12.94 44.64 2.14
C PHE A 7 12.94 43.19 1.65
N LEU A 8 13.92 42.44 2.17
CA LEU A 8 13.92 40.98 2.22
C LEU A 8 12.66 40.57 2.97
N PHE A 9 11.68 40.01 2.26
CA PHE A 9 10.59 39.27 2.90
C PHE A 9 11.21 38.09 3.65
N PRO A 10 10.95 37.93 4.96
CA PRO A 10 11.47 36.79 5.69
C PRO A 10 10.79 35.54 5.14
N LEU A 11 11.62 34.56 4.79
CA LEU A 11 11.23 33.17 4.61
C LEU A 11 10.22 32.80 5.71
N LEU A 12 8.95 32.63 5.32
CA LEU A 12 7.99 31.88 6.12
C LEU A 12 8.47 30.43 6.08
N LEU A 13 9.36 30.11 7.01
CA LEU A 13 9.74 28.75 7.36
C LEU A 13 8.50 28.10 7.96
N ALA A 14 7.59 27.61 7.11
CA ALA A 14 6.61 26.64 7.55
C ALA A 14 7.41 25.43 8.07
N PRO A 15 7.19 24.99 9.31
CA PRO A 15 7.76 23.73 9.75
C PRO A 15 7.10 22.67 8.87
N ALA A 16 7.87 22.14 7.91
CA ALA A 16 7.55 20.88 7.28
C ALA A 16 7.50 19.88 8.43
N LEU A 17 6.28 19.60 8.91
CA LEU A 17 6.00 18.44 9.73
C LEU A 17 6.35 17.25 8.83
N VAL A 18 7.63 16.85 8.88
CA VAL A 18 8.08 15.54 8.49
C VAL A 18 7.42 14.61 9.51
N CYS A 19 6.15 14.28 9.26
CA CYS A 19 5.59 13.04 9.73
C CYS A 19 6.48 11.99 9.09
N ALA A 20 7.45 11.48 9.86
CA ALA A 20 8.04 10.20 9.56
C ALA A 20 6.85 9.26 9.37
N GLU A 21 6.58 8.88 8.12
CA GLU A 21 5.58 7.88 7.82
C GLU A 21 5.91 6.70 8.72
N PRO A 22 4.94 6.21 9.52
CA PRO A 22 5.19 5.02 10.31
C PRO A 22 5.74 3.97 9.36
N ASP A 23 6.73 3.19 9.81
CA ASP A 23 7.29 2.03 9.10
C ASP A 23 6.18 0.98 8.94
N LEU A 24 5.25 1.34 8.08
CA LEU A 24 4.08 0.61 7.69
C LEU A 24 4.58 -0.31 6.63
N VAL A 25 4.25 -1.59 6.80
CA VAL A 25 4.30 -2.57 5.71
C VAL A 25 3.38 -2.03 4.61
N GLN A 26 3.91 -1.15 3.75
CA GLN A 26 3.19 -0.66 2.59
C GLN A 26 2.97 -1.87 1.70
N CYS A 27 1.80 -1.92 1.08
CA CYS A 27 1.62 -2.89 0.02
C CYS A 27 2.38 -2.39 -1.18
N ASP A 28 3.55 -3.00 -1.44
CA ASP A 28 4.32 -2.70 -2.64
C ASP A 28 3.44 -3.05 -3.83
N ARG A 29 3.17 -2.03 -4.65
CA ARG A 29 2.33 -2.19 -5.83
C ARG A 29 2.98 -3.22 -6.75
N VAL A 30 2.22 -4.25 -7.12
CA VAL A 30 2.70 -5.24 -8.09
C VAL A 30 2.85 -4.54 -9.43
N HIS A 31 4.06 -4.56 -9.98
CA HIS A 31 4.29 -3.97 -11.29
C HIS A 31 3.52 -4.77 -12.35
N GLN A 32 2.93 -4.11 -13.34
CA GLN A 32 2.12 -4.79 -14.36
C GLN A 32 2.90 -5.89 -15.11
N ALA A 33 4.22 -5.76 -15.23
CA ALA A 33 5.09 -6.79 -15.79
C ALA A 33 5.15 -8.05 -14.92
N SER A 34 5.21 -7.90 -13.59
CA SER A 34 5.25 -9.03 -12.66
C SER A 34 3.89 -9.72 -12.49
N LEU A 35 2.77 -9.04 -12.79
CA LEU A 35 1.46 -9.69 -12.84
C LEU A 35 1.42 -10.85 -13.86
N ARG A 36 2.05 -10.70 -15.03
CA ARG A 36 2.04 -11.74 -16.07
C ARG A 36 2.74 -13.03 -15.64
N THR A 37 3.69 -12.92 -14.74
CA THR A 37 4.46 -14.02 -14.18
C THR A 37 4.02 -14.35 -12.75
N ALA A 38 2.90 -13.79 -12.29
CA ALA A 38 2.44 -13.98 -10.93
C ALA A 38 2.02 -15.43 -10.69
N SER A 39 2.33 -15.91 -9.50
CA SER A 39 2.16 -17.28 -9.07
C SER A 39 1.14 -17.39 -7.92
N GLU A 40 0.72 -18.62 -7.61
CA GLU A 40 -0.06 -18.88 -6.39
C GLU A 40 0.64 -18.40 -5.12
N ALA A 41 1.98 -18.42 -5.10
CA ALA A 41 2.77 -17.97 -3.96
C ALA A 41 2.65 -16.44 -3.78
N ASP A 42 2.69 -15.68 -4.88
CA ASP A 42 2.51 -14.22 -4.84
C ASP A 42 1.10 -13.84 -4.37
N LEU A 43 0.08 -14.59 -4.82
CA LEU A 43 -1.29 -14.42 -4.33
C LEU A 43 -1.37 -14.67 -2.81
N LEU A 44 -0.74 -15.74 -2.33
CA LEU A 44 -0.73 -16.09 -0.92
C LEU A 44 -0.01 -15.01 -0.11
N GLU A 45 1.16 -14.56 -0.56
CA GLU A 45 1.92 -13.49 0.10
C GLU A 45 1.07 -12.23 0.24
N MET A 46 0.42 -11.77 -0.83
CA MET A 46 -0.39 -10.56 -0.79
C MET A 46 -1.59 -10.69 0.15
N ARG A 47 -2.29 -11.83 0.15
CA ARG A 47 -3.38 -12.08 1.09
C ARG A 47 -2.91 -12.08 2.54
N CYS A 48 -1.74 -12.65 2.81
CA CYS A 48 -1.17 -12.68 4.16
C CYS A 48 -0.69 -11.31 4.61
N ARG A 49 -0.11 -10.53 3.70
CA ARG A 49 0.23 -9.13 3.96
C ARG A 49 -1.01 -8.30 4.26
N ALA A 50 -2.09 -8.43 3.46
CA ALA A 50 -3.36 -7.75 3.71
C ALA A 50 -3.94 -8.07 5.10
N ARG A 51 -3.87 -9.35 5.51
CA ARG A 51 -4.30 -9.80 6.83
C ARG A 51 -3.46 -9.21 7.96
N ARG A 52 -2.13 -9.13 7.78
CA ARG A 52 -1.25 -8.50 8.77
C ARG A 52 -1.56 -7.01 8.91
N ILE A 53 -1.72 -6.30 7.78
CA ILE A 53 -2.07 -4.87 7.78
C ILE A 53 -3.42 -4.64 8.46
N SER A 54 -4.41 -5.52 8.29
CA SER A 54 -5.70 -5.35 8.98
C SER A 54 -5.60 -5.47 10.51
N TYR A 55 -4.60 -6.18 11.03
CA TYR A 55 -4.30 -6.21 12.47
C TYR A 55 -3.43 -5.04 12.94
N GLU A 56 -2.53 -4.54 12.09
CA GLU A 56 -1.60 -3.45 12.41
C GLU A 56 -2.22 -2.06 12.25
N ALA A 57 -3.03 -1.84 11.20
CA ALA A 57 -3.62 -0.54 10.87
C ALA A 57 -4.47 0.06 12.02
N PRO A 58 -5.27 -0.71 12.78
CA PRO A 58 -5.97 -0.19 13.95
C PRO A 58 -5.03 0.39 15.02
N ARG A 59 -3.81 -0.14 15.15
CA ARG A 59 -2.82 0.26 16.16
C ARG A 59 -2.13 1.59 15.82
N LEU A 60 -2.30 2.09 14.60
CA LEU A 60 -1.77 3.39 14.18
C LEU A 60 -2.48 4.53 14.93
N LYS A 61 -1.68 5.39 15.56
CA LYS A 61 -2.13 6.60 16.26
C LYS A 61 -1.91 7.82 15.36
N GLY A 62 -2.79 8.81 15.46
CA GLY A 62 -2.65 10.07 14.73
C GLY A 62 -3.02 10.03 13.25
N VAL A 63 -3.54 8.91 12.74
CA VAL A 63 -4.03 8.77 11.36
C VAL A 63 -5.55 8.63 11.31
N THR A 64 -6.16 9.06 10.20
CA THR A 64 -7.60 8.96 10.01
C THR A 64 -8.03 7.50 9.81
N GLN A 65 -9.30 7.20 10.09
CA GLN A 65 -9.86 5.87 9.80
C GLN A 65 -9.74 5.54 8.31
N LYS A 66 -10.02 6.52 7.45
CA LYS A 66 -9.85 6.39 6.00
C LYS A 66 -8.44 5.92 5.63
N PHE A 67 -7.40 6.51 6.21
CA PHE A 67 -6.02 6.10 5.93
C PHE A 67 -5.75 4.65 6.34
N LYS A 68 -6.31 4.20 7.46
CA LYS A 68 -6.21 2.80 7.91
C LYS A 68 -6.88 1.85 6.92
N ASP A 69 -8.06 2.22 6.44
CA ASP A 69 -8.83 1.43 5.47
C ASP A 69 -8.11 1.39 4.12
N ASP A 70 -7.60 2.53 3.64
CA ASP A 70 -6.84 2.65 2.39
C ASP A 70 -5.60 1.73 2.38
N LEU A 71 -4.91 1.57 3.51
CA LEU A 71 -3.79 0.63 3.64
C LEU A 71 -4.21 -0.83 3.44
N VAL A 72 -5.34 -1.23 4.03
CA VAL A 72 -5.86 -2.59 3.91
C VAL A 72 -6.34 -2.84 2.48
N PHE A 73 -7.11 -1.90 1.92
CA PHE A 73 -7.66 -2.02 0.57
C PHE A 73 -6.58 -2.05 -0.50
N ALA A 74 -5.52 -1.25 -0.37
CA ALA A 74 -4.39 -1.29 -1.31
C ALA A 74 -3.82 -2.69 -1.47
N CYS A 75 -3.70 -3.47 -0.39
CA CYS A 75 -3.21 -4.85 -0.45
C CYS A 75 -4.25 -5.84 -1.00
N LEU A 76 -5.52 -5.68 -0.63
CA LEU A 76 -6.58 -6.53 -1.15
C LEU A 76 -6.73 -6.36 -2.67
N ASP A 77 -6.63 -5.14 -3.18
CA ASP A 77 -6.68 -4.86 -4.61
C ASP A 77 -5.54 -5.54 -5.39
N GLN A 78 -4.32 -5.60 -4.81
CA GLN A 78 -3.21 -6.34 -5.43
C GLN A 78 -3.47 -7.85 -5.43
N ALA A 79 -3.98 -8.40 -4.32
CA ALA A 79 -4.33 -9.81 -4.24
C ALA A 79 -5.41 -10.17 -5.27
N ASP A 80 -6.44 -9.32 -5.42
CA ASP A 80 -7.51 -9.51 -6.40
C ASP A 80 -7.00 -9.43 -7.84
N ALA A 81 -6.06 -8.53 -8.13
CA ALA A 81 -5.42 -8.45 -9.44
C ALA A 81 -4.63 -9.73 -9.78
N ILE A 82 -3.86 -10.27 -8.82
CA ILE A 82 -3.14 -11.53 -9.00
C ILE A 82 -4.14 -12.70 -9.16
N GLU A 83 -5.17 -12.78 -8.32
CA GLU A 83 -6.20 -13.83 -8.42
C GLU A 83 -6.87 -13.80 -9.79
N HIS A 84 -7.26 -12.60 -10.26
CA HIS A 84 -7.86 -12.43 -11.57
C HIS A 84 -6.92 -12.92 -12.68
N GLN A 85 -5.65 -12.54 -12.62
CA GLN A 85 -4.65 -12.93 -13.60
C GLN A 85 -4.43 -14.45 -13.61
N LEU A 86 -4.35 -15.08 -12.43
CA LEU A 86 -4.23 -16.54 -12.30
C LEU A 86 -5.41 -17.27 -12.92
N ARG A 87 -6.62 -16.77 -12.70
CA ARG A 87 -7.85 -17.33 -13.25
C ARG A 87 -7.92 -17.20 -14.77
N VAL A 88 -7.58 -16.02 -15.31
CA VAL A 88 -7.69 -15.74 -16.75
C VAL A 88 -6.57 -16.42 -17.54
N MET A 89 -5.33 -16.39 -17.06
CA MET A 89 -4.18 -16.90 -17.83
C MET A 89 -3.93 -18.40 -17.65
N PHE A 90 -4.13 -18.92 -16.45
CA PHE A 90 -3.75 -20.29 -16.10
C PHE A 90 -4.95 -21.19 -15.80
N GLY A 91 -6.18 -20.66 -15.86
CA GLY A 91 -7.40 -21.45 -15.71
C GLY A 91 -7.68 -21.90 -14.27
N TYR A 92 -7.08 -21.26 -13.26
CA TYR A 92 -7.36 -21.57 -11.86
C TYR A 92 -8.83 -21.31 -11.49
N THR A 93 -9.36 -22.11 -10.58
CA THR A 93 -10.66 -21.87 -9.94
C THR A 93 -10.49 -21.08 -8.64
N ARG A 94 -11.53 -20.36 -8.22
CA ARG A 94 -11.50 -19.64 -6.93
C ARG A 94 -11.27 -20.60 -5.77
N GLU A 95 -11.90 -21.77 -5.82
CA GLU A 95 -11.80 -22.82 -4.81
C GLU A 95 -10.37 -23.34 -4.72
N ALA A 96 -9.67 -23.53 -5.85
CA ALA A 96 -8.28 -23.96 -5.85
C ALA A 96 -7.38 -22.92 -5.17
N LEU A 97 -7.55 -21.64 -5.51
CA LEU A 97 -6.77 -20.53 -4.94
C LEU A 97 -7.10 -20.23 -3.48
N ALA A 98 -8.26 -20.65 -2.97
CA ALA A 98 -8.68 -20.43 -1.57
C ALA A 98 -8.17 -21.51 -0.60
N ARG A 99 -7.59 -22.60 -1.09
CA ARG A 99 -7.15 -23.73 -0.23
C ARG A 99 -5.94 -23.38 0.63
N ARG A 100 -5.02 -22.56 0.12
CA ARG A 100 -3.83 -22.14 0.86
C ARG A 100 -4.20 -21.01 1.82
N LYS A 101 -3.76 -21.14 3.06
CA LYS A 101 -3.94 -20.14 4.12
C LYS A 101 -2.58 -19.62 4.55
N CYS A 102 -2.59 -18.43 5.14
CA CYS A 102 -1.42 -17.89 5.80
C CYS A 102 -1.06 -18.77 6.99
N ASP A 103 0.22 -19.15 7.07
CA ASP A 103 0.77 -19.70 8.30
C ASP A 103 0.67 -18.62 9.38
N GLU A 104 0.25 -19.02 10.58
CA GLU A 104 -0.13 -18.11 11.69
C GLU A 104 0.99 -17.16 12.13
#